data_AF-A0A0D2WYI0-F1
#
_entry.id   AF-A0A0D2WYI0-F1
#
_cell.length_a   1.000
_cell.length_b   1.000
_cell.length_c   1.000
_cell.angle_alpha   90.00
_cell.angle_beta   90.00
_cell.angle_gamma   90.00
#
_symmetry.space_group_name_H-M   'P 1'
#
loop_
_entity.id
_entity.type
_entity.pdbx_description
1 polymer ?
#
loop_
_entity_poly.entity_id
_entity_poly.type
_entity_poly.pdbx_seq_one_letter_code
_entity_poly.pdbx_strand_id
1 'polypeptide(L)'
;MVVKYAKDNRYSEAGISTHDRSILKATAATVLQDIATEARHFNVIGIDEGQFFPDVVEFSEQMAKAGKTVIVAALDGTFQRKPFGRVLELVPLAESVVKLTAVCMNCANDAPFTKRLGAETAIEVIGGQESYMAACRECFDKVPETKSKIPTTPPPSPPRTSNLPPV
;
A
#
# COMPACT_ATOMS: atom_id res chain seq x y z
N MET A 1 4.69 -14.58 11.60
CA MET A 1 4.25 -13.35 12.27
C MET A 1 3.95 -12.29 11.23
N VAL A 2 2.91 -11.50 11.43
CA VAL A 2 2.63 -10.30 10.62
C VAL A 2 2.78 -9.09 11.54
N VAL A 3 3.52 -8.08 11.10
CA VAL A 3 3.79 -6.85 11.85
C VAL A 3 3.15 -5.68 11.12
N LYS A 4 2.44 -4.82 11.85
CA LYS A 4 1.90 -3.56 11.31
C LYS A 4 2.47 -2.35 12.06
N TYR A 5 2.56 -1.22 11.37
CA TYR A 5 2.96 0.02 12.01
C TYR A 5 1.88 0.51 12.99
N ALA A 6 2.24 0.68 14.26
CA ALA A 6 1.26 0.94 15.32
C ALA A 6 0.52 2.27 15.19
N LYS A 7 1.12 3.28 14.53
CA LYS A 7 0.46 4.58 14.31
C LYS A 7 -0.41 4.60 13.06
N ASP A 8 -0.38 3.55 12.25
CA ASP A 8 -1.31 3.40 11.15
C ASP A 8 -2.62 2.75 11.63
N ASN A 9 -3.57 3.60 11.98
CA ASN A 9 -4.88 3.23 12.49
C ASN A 9 -5.98 3.19 11.41
N ARG A 10 -5.61 3.25 10.11
CA ARG A 10 -6.58 3.15 9.01
C ARG A 10 -7.24 1.77 8.94
N TYR A 11 -6.54 0.75 9.45
CA TYR A 11 -7.06 -0.60 9.63
C TYR A 11 -7.47 -0.82 11.09
N SER A 12 -8.53 -1.60 11.31
CA SER A 12 -8.99 -1.96 12.66
C SER A 12 -7.83 -2.47 13.54
N GLU A 13 -7.91 -2.23 14.86
CA GLU A 13 -6.86 -2.62 15.81
C GLU A 13 -6.45 -4.10 15.68
N ALA A 14 -7.34 -4.97 15.18
CA ALA A 14 -7.20 -6.42 15.20
C ALA A 14 -6.59 -7.12 13.97
N GLY A 15 -6.26 -6.45 12.85
CA GLY A 15 -5.52 -7.13 11.77
C GLY A 15 -5.51 -6.48 10.39
N ILE A 16 -4.74 -7.09 9.49
CA ILE A 16 -4.66 -6.75 8.06
C ILE A 16 -5.83 -7.46 7.35
N SER A 17 -6.70 -6.69 6.72
CA SER A 17 -7.85 -7.22 5.98
C SER A 17 -7.44 -7.55 4.56
N THR A 18 -7.25 -8.83 4.24
CA THR A 18 -7.29 -9.30 2.86
C THR A 18 -8.74 -9.54 2.44
N HIS A 19 -9.05 -9.46 1.16
CA HIS A 19 -10.40 -9.61 0.59
C HIS A 19 -11.09 -10.95 0.95
N ASP A 20 -10.34 -11.94 1.48
CA ASP A 20 -10.79 -13.30 1.77
C ASP A 20 -11.28 -13.54 3.23
N ARG A 21 -11.59 -12.48 3.98
CA ARG A 21 -12.17 -12.56 5.35
C ARG A 21 -11.36 -13.35 6.39
N SER A 22 -10.10 -13.69 6.11
CA SER A 22 -9.17 -14.24 7.10
C SER A 22 -8.39 -13.09 7.75
N ILE A 23 -8.74 -12.74 8.98
CA ILE A 23 -8.00 -11.75 9.76
C ILE A 23 -6.74 -12.44 10.28
N LEU A 24 -5.59 -12.20 9.64
CA LEU A 24 -4.31 -12.57 10.23
C LEU A 24 -4.04 -11.62 11.40
N LYS A 25 -3.92 -12.18 12.61
CA LYS A 25 -3.56 -11.42 13.82
C LYS A 25 -2.20 -10.76 13.59
N ALA A 26 -2.17 -9.43 13.57
CA ALA A 26 -0.96 -8.64 13.36
C ALA A 26 -0.45 -8.07 14.69
N THR A 27 0.85 -8.14 14.92
CA THR A 27 1.53 -7.51 16.05
C THR A 27 1.83 -6.06 15.69
N ALA A 28 1.29 -5.11 16.45
CA ALA A 28 1.54 -3.69 16.22
C ALA A 28 2.88 -3.28 16.87
N ALA A 29 3.72 -2.56 16.13
CA ALA A 29 4.99 -2.05 16.62
C ALA A 29 5.34 -0.70 15.98
N THR A 30 6.20 0.08 16.64
CA THR A 30 6.88 1.25 16.04
C THR A 30 8.36 1.01 15.80
N VAL A 31 8.94 0.03 16.51
CA VAL A 31 10.32 -0.42 16.42
C VAL A 31 10.28 -1.94 16.34
N LEU A 32 10.93 -2.54 15.35
CA LEU A 32 10.87 -3.99 15.13
C LEU A 32 11.69 -4.76 16.16
N GLN A 33 12.75 -4.15 16.70
CA GLN A 33 13.57 -4.77 17.74
C GLN A 33 12.78 -5.07 19.03
N ASP A 34 11.73 -4.31 19.33
CA ASP A 34 10.86 -4.55 20.50
C ASP A 34 10.16 -5.91 20.44
N ILE A 35 9.94 -6.43 19.23
CA ILE A 35 9.27 -7.72 18.98
C ILE A 35 10.24 -8.81 18.50
N ALA A 36 11.55 -8.55 18.45
CA ALA A 36 12.53 -9.48 17.89
C ALA A 36 12.58 -10.84 18.61
N THR A 37 12.40 -10.85 19.94
CA THR A 37 12.34 -12.10 20.70
C THR A 37 11.14 -12.94 20.29
N GLU A 38 9.96 -12.34 20.17
CA GLU A 38 8.75 -13.02 19.72
C GLU A 38 8.89 -13.49 18.26
N ALA A 39 9.43 -12.64 17.39
CA ALA A 39 9.65 -12.92 15.97
C ALA A 39 10.45 -14.20 15.72
N ARG A 40 11.42 -14.51 16.59
CA ARG A 40 12.27 -15.71 16.48
C ARG A 40 11.50 -17.02 16.57
N HIS A 41 10.30 -17.02 17.16
CA HIS A 41 9.46 -18.22 17.25
C HIS A 41 8.72 -18.55 15.93
N PHE A 42 8.79 -17.68 14.93
CA PHE A 42 8.14 -17.87 13.63
C PHE A 42 9.15 -18.26 12.55
N ASN A 43 8.69 -18.91 11.48
CA ASN A 43 9.52 -19.18 10.29
C ASN A 43 9.45 -18.06 9.27
N VAL A 44 8.28 -17.42 9.15
CA VAL A 44 8.01 -16.33 8.19
C VAL A 44 7.58 -15.08 8.95
N ILE A 45 8.16 -13.94 8.61
CA ILE A 45 7.89 -12.64 9.20
C ILE A 45 7.50 -11.68 8.08
N GLY A 46 6.24 -11.23 8.07
CA GLY A 46 5.74 -10.18 7.19
C GLY A 46 5.75 -8.84 7.92
N ILE A 47 6.36 -7.83 7.32
CA ILE A 47 6.40 -6.45 7.81
C ILE A 47 5.60 -5.59 6.83
N ASP A 48 4.48 -5.05 7.29
CA ASP A 48 3.66 -4.11 6.53
C ASP A 48 4.05 -2.67 6.86
N GLU A 49 3.91 -1.78 5.88
CA GLU A 49 4.32 -0.37 5.98
C GLU A 49 5.78 -0.18 6.44
N GLY A 50 6.69 -1.01 5.90
CA GLY A 50 8.10 -1.10 6.27
C GLY A 50 8.87 0.23 6.28
N GLN A 51 8.44 1.21 5.49
CA GLN A 51 9.06 2.54 5.42
C GLN A 51 8.99 3.34 6.73
N PHE A 52 8.08 2.99 7.65
CA PHE A 52 7.93 3.67 8.94
C PHE A 52 8.84 3.11 10.05
N PHE A 53 9.49 1.97 9.82
CA PHE A 53 10.36 1.34 10.82
C PHE A 53 11.81 1.78 10.62
N PRO A 54 12.41 2.52 11.58
CA PRO A 54 13.78 3.03 11.44
C PRO A 54 14.84 1.92 11.49
N ASP A 55 14.48 0.76 12.02
CA ASP A 55 15.32 -0.42 12.23
C ASP A 55 14.98 -1.56 11.26
N VAL A 56 14.25 -1.28 10.17
CA VAL A 56 13.82 -2.30 9.19
C VAL A 56 14.99 -3.04 8.55
N VAL A 57 16.12 -2.35 8.34
CA VAL A 57 17.32 -2.92 7.71
C VAL A 57 17.99 -3.91 8.66
N GLU A 58 18.31 -3.45 9.88
CA GLU A 58 19.01 -4.25 10.88
C GLU A 58 18.17 -5.45 11.32
N PHE A 59 16.87 -5.26 11.49
CA PHE A 59 15.95 -6.34 11.85
C PHE A 59 15.83 -7.39 10.74
N SER A 60 15.62 -6.96 9.49
CA SER A 60 15.44 -7.89 8.36
C SER A 60 16.68 -8.74 8.14
N GLU A 61 17.86 -8.12 8.13
CA GLU A 61 19.15 -8.80 7.98
C GLU A 61 19.41 -9.78 9.13
N GLN A 62 19.13 -9.38 10.37
CA GLN A 62 19.28 -10.24 11.54
C GLN A 62 18.37 -11.47 11.46
N MET A 63 17.11 -11.30 11.08
CA MET A 63 16.15 -12.39 10.99
C MET A 63 16.44 -13.31 9.81
N ALA A 64 16.82 -12.77 8.64
CA ALA A 64 17.25 -13.57 7.50
C ALA A 64 18.46 -14.45 7.84
N LYS A 65 19.49 -13.88 8.51
CA LYS A 65 20.65 -14.64 9.02
C LYS A 65 20.27 -15.73 10.04
N ALA A 66 19.18 -15.54 10.77
CA ALA A 66 18.63 -16.54 11.69
C ALA A 66 17.78 -17.63 10.98
N GLY A 67 17.83 -17.69 9.65
CA GLY A 67 17.12 -18.68 8.84
C GLY A 67 15.63 -18.39 8.69
N LYS A 68 15.20 -17.14 8.86
CA LYS A 68 13.80 -16.72 8.70
C LYS A 68 13.54 -16.19 7.30
N THR A 69 12.34 -16.42 6.77
CA THR A 69 11.87 -15.70 5.58
C THR A 69 11.27 -14.37 6.01
N VAL A 70 11.86 -13.27 5.56
CA VAL A 70 11.37 -11.91 5.85
C VAL A 70 10.76 -11.32 4.58
N ILE A 71 9.52 -10.84 4.69
CA ILE A 71 8.79 -10.20 3.59
C ILE A 71 8.45 -8.78 4.04
N VAL A 72 8.94 -7.79 3.30
CA VAL A 72 8.69 -6.36 3.61
C VAL A 72 7.81 -5.76 2.53
N ALA A 73 6.62 -5.31 2.90
CA ALA A 73 5.76 -4.47 2.09
C ALA A 73 5.97 -3.00 2.51
N ALA A 74 6.25 -2.12 1.56
CA ALA A 74 6.57 -0.74 1.85
C ALA A 74 6.44 0.18 0.63
N LEU A 75 6.27 1.47 0.89
CA LEU A 75 6.40 2.51 -0.12
C LEU A 75 7.88 2.79 -0.39
N ASP A 76 8.30 2.70 -1.65
CA ASP A 76 9.67 2.99 -2.07
C ASP A 76 9.97 4.50 -2.08
N GLY A 77 8.94 5.33 -2.25
CA GLY A 77 9.05 6.78 -2.28
C GLY A 77 7.96 7.52 -1.52
N THR A 78 8.32 8.70 -1.00
CA THR A 78 7.38 9.66 -0.39
C THR A 78 6.51 10.33 -1.45
N PHE A 79 5.56 11.16 -1.02
CA PHE A 79 4.75 12.00 -1.91
C PHE A 79 5.58 12.98 -2.77
N GLN A 80 6.86 13.19 -2.43
CA GLN A 80 7.81 14.01 -3.19
C GLN A 80 8.74 13.18 -4.08
N ARG A 81 8.48 11.86 -4.20
CA ARG A 81 9.32 10.89 -4.94
C ARG A 81 10.77 10.83 -4.43
N LYS A 82 10.98 11.11 -3.15
CA LYS A 82 12.24 10.87 -2.43
C LYS A 82 12.19 9.50 -1.75
N PRO A 83 13.32 8.83 -1.48
CA PRO A 83 13.35 7.61 -0.67
C PRO A 83 12.51 7.75 0.60
N PHE A 84 11.66 6.77 0.91
CA PHE A 84 10.86 6.77 2.14
C PHE A 84 11.56 5.95 3.22
N GLY A 85 12.03 6.64 4.26
CA GLY A 85 12.70 6.00 5.38
C GLY A 85 13.95 5.28 4.89
N ARG A 86 14.16 4.05 5.39
CA ARG A 86 15.33 3.23 5.09
C ARG A 86 15.04 2.01 4.22
N VAL A 87 13.82 1.90 3.67
CA VAL A 87 13.42 0.69 2.93
C VAL A 87 14.30 0.42 1.70
N LEU A 88 14.77 1.46 1.01
CA LEU A 88 15.63 1.28 -0.17
C LEU A 88 17.01 0.72 0.17
N GLU A 89 17.44 0.82 1.43
CA GLU A 89 18.68 0.18 1.89
C GLU A 89 18.55 -1.36 1.96
N LEU A 90 17.33 -1.92 1.92
CA LEU A 90 17.10 -3.36 1.82
C LEU A 90 17.40 -3.92 0.42
N VAL A 91 17.34 -3.09 -0.63
CA VAL A 91 17.52 -3.55 -2.03
C VAL A 91 18.82 -4.35 -2.24
N PRO A 92 20.00 -3.92 -1.78
CA PRO A 92 21.23 -4.71 -1.91
C PRO A 92 21.28 -5.96 -1.00
N LEU A 93 20.40 -6.06 -0.01
CA LEU A 93 20.36 -7.17 0.95
C LEU A 93 19.28 -8.21 0.59
N ALA A 94 18.28 -7.83 -0.21
CA ALA A 94 17.14 -8.66 -0.53
C ALA A 94 17.42 -9.63 -1.68
N GLU A 95 17.04 -10.89 -1.51
CA GLU A 95 17.07 -11.89 -2.59
C GLU A 95 16.03 -11.61 -3.69
N SER A 96 14.96 -10.88 -3.39
CA SER A 96 13.91 -10.53 -4.35
C SER A 96 13.33 -9.14 -4.06
N VAL A 97 13.19 -8.34 -5.11
CA VAL A 97 12.57 -7.01 -5.06
C VAL A 97 11.56 -6.90 -6.20
N VAL A 98 10.31 -6.59 -5.86
CA VAL A 98 9.23 -6.37 -6.83
C VAL A 98 8.65 -4.98 -6.60
N LYS A 99 8.70 -4.12 -7.63
CA LYS A 99 8.02 -2.83 -7.60
C LYS A 99 6.66 -2.96 -8.28
N LEU A 100 5.60 -2.89 -7.48
CA LEU A 100 4.23 -2.95 -7.98
C LEU A 100 3.78 -1.61 -8.56
N THR A 101 2.86 -1.66 -9.50
CA THR A 101 2.16 -0.49 -10.05
C THR A 101 0.71 -0.49 -9.60
N ALA A 102 0.15 0.70 -9.40
CA ALA A 102 -1.29 0.92 -9.25
C ALA A 102 -1.88 1.42 -10.58
N VAL A 103 -3.17 1.77 -10.57
CA VAL A 103 -3.85 2.43 -11.71
C VAL A 103 -3.90 3.93 -11.45
N CYS A 104 -3.49 4.75 -12.42
CA CYS A 104 -3.52 6.20 -12.31
C CYS A 104 -4.95 6.70 -12.19
N MET A 105 -5.22 7.43 -11.11
CA MET A 105 -6.56 7.93 -10.82
C MET A 105 -7.01 9.09 -11.74
N ASN A 106 -6.09 9.61 -12.58
CA ASN A 106 -6.38 10.65 -13.58
C ASN A 106 -6.57 10.08 -14.99
N CYS A 107 -5.63 9.28 -15.49
CA CYS A 107 -5.63 8.80 -16.89
C CYS A 107 -5.74 7.27 -17.07
N ALA A 108 -5.91 6.50 -15.99
CA ALA A 108 -6.02 5.04 -15.98
C ALA A 108 -4.80 4.23 -16.49
N ASN A 109 -3.68 4.88 -16.84
CA ASN A 109 -2.41 4.19 -17.11
C ASN A 109 -1.72 3.71 -15.81
N ASP A 110 -0.64 2.94 -15.94
CA ASP A 110 0.18 2.52 -14.79
C ASP A 110 0.66 3.70 -13.93
N ALA A 111 0.47 3.57 -12.61
CA ALA A 111 0.82 4.57 -11.61
C ALA A 111 1.83 4.02 -10.60
N PRO A 112 3.12 4.35 -10.78
CA PRO A 112 4.18 3.95 -9.85
C PRO A 112 4.43 5.00 -8.74
N PHE A 113 3.62 6.06 -8.63
CA PHE A 113 3.83 7.16 -7.70
C PHE A 113 2.59 7.46 -6.86
N THR A 114 2.82 7.89 -5.63
CA THR A 114 1.79 8.42 -4.73
C THR A 114 1.87 9.94 -4.73
N LYS A 115 0.79 10.61 -5.10
CA LYS A 115 0.65 12.07 -5.04
C LYS A 115 -0.20 12.45 -3.84
N ARG A 116 0.26 13.41 -3.03
CA ARG A 116 -0.53 14.02 -1.96
C ARG A 116 -1.46 15.08 -2.53
N LEU A 117 -2.70 15.14 -2.02
CA LEU A 117 -3.73 16.09 -2.44
C LEU A 117 -3.76 17.36 -1.57
N GLY A 118 -3.40 17.24 -0.29
CA GLY A 118 -3.33 18.36 0.65
C GLY A 118 -2.03 19.16 0.59
N ALA A 119 -1.97 20.22 1.40
CA ALA A 119 -0.84 21.16 1.47
C ALA A 119 0.17 20.82 2.59
N GLU A 120 -0.05 19.73 3.32
CA GLU A 120 0.82 19.29 4.41
C GLU A 120 2.21 18.95 3.89
N THR A 121 3.23 19.42 4.60
CA THR A 121 4.64 19.21 4.24
C THR A 121 5.30 18.05 4.98
N ALA A 122 4.69 17.59 6.08
CA ALA A 122 5.19 16.47 6.88
C ALA A 122 5.25 15.18 6.05
N ILE A 123 6.32 14.39 6.14
CA ILE A 123 6.44 13.15 5.37
C ILE A 123 5.42 12.11 5.87
N GLU A 124 5.34 11.91 7.17
CA GLU A 124 4.39 11.02 7.83
C GLU A 124 3.05 11.75 8.02
N VAL A 125 2.10 11.49 7.11
CA VAL A 125 0.70 11.87 7.27
C VAL A 125 -0.14 10.64 6.95
N ILE A 126 -0.75 10.06 7.99
CA ILE A 126 -1.60 8.89 7.86
C ILE A 126 -2.91 9.32 7.20
N GLY A 127 -3.22 8.73 6.04
CA GLY A 127 -4.40 9.04 5.26
C GLY A 127 -4.63 8.04 4.14
N GLY A 128 -5.85 7.95 3.65
CA GLY A 128 -6.28 7.10 2.54
C GLY A 128 -6.49 7.89 1.25
N GLN A 129 -7.57 7.57 0.53
CA GLN A 129 -7.91 8.14 -0.78
C GLN A 129 -8.29 9.63 -0.70
N GLU A 130 -8.65 10.12 0.48
CA GLU A 130 -8.93 11.54 0.74
C GLU A 130 -7.65 12.39 0.76
N SER A 131 -6.51 11.77 1.09
CA SER A 131 -5.23 12.44 1.24
C SER A 131 -4.26 12.17 0.08
N TYR A 132 -4.42 11.03 -0.60
CA TYR A 132 -3.47 10.55 -1.60
C TYR A 132 -4.15 9.97 -2.85
N MET A 133 -3.47 10.08 -3.99
CA MET A 133 -3.85 9.42 -5.24
C MET A 133 -2.66 8.71 -5.88
N ALA A 134 -2.94 7.60 -6.56
CA ALA A 134 -1.97 6.96 -7.45
C ALA A 134 -1.85 7.77 -8.76
N ALA A 135 -0.63 8.13 -9.15
CA ALA A 135 -0.35 8.94 -10.32
C ALA A 135 0.71 8.30 -11.24
N CYS A 136 0.48 8.37 -12.55
CA CYS A 136 1.51 8.11 -13.55
C CYS A 136 2.49 9.29 -13.62
N ARG A 137 3.59 9.10 -14.36
CA ARG A 137 4.64 10.12 -14.51
C ARG A 137 4.11 11.47 -15.03
N GLU A 138 3.22 11.44 -16.01
CA GLU A 138 2.67 12.65 -16.63
C GLU A 138 1.65 13.36 -15.73
N CYS A 139 0.88 12.62 -14.94
CA CYS A 139 -0.17 13.19 -14.09
C CYS A 139 0.36 13.65 -12.72
N PHE A 140 1.54 13.19 -12.31
CA PHE A 140 2.12 13.53 -11.01
C PHE A 140 2.29 15.05 -10.82
N ASP A 141 2.79 15.74 -11.84
CA ASP A 141 3.03 17.19 -11.79
C ASP A 141 1.81 18.04 -12.19
N LYS A 142 0.74 17.41 -12.70
CA LYS A 142 -0.50 18.12 -13.10
C LYS A 142 -1.41 18.36 -11.91
N VAL A 143 -2.09 19.50 -11.85
CA VAL A 143 -3.19 19.70 -10.89
C VAL A 143 -4.25 18.62 -11.17
N PRO A 144 -4.74 17.89 -10.15
CA PRO A 144 -5.82 16.92 -10.36
C PRO A 144 -7.00 17.64 -10.99
N GLU A 145 -7.44 17.21 -12.18
CA GLU A 145 -8.69 17.73 -12.73
C GLU A 145 -9.80 17.28 -11.79
N THR A 146 -10.51 18.26 -11.20
CA THR A 146 -11.73 17.97 -10.45
C THR A 146 -12.68 17.28 -11.42
N LYS A 147 -13.03 16.02 -11.15
CA LYS A 147 -14.07 15.33 -11.93
C LYS A 147 -15.34 16.15 -11.79
N SER A 148 -15.63 16.97 -12.81
CA SER A 148 -16.94 17.56 -13.00
C SER A 148 -17.95 16.41 -12.97
N LYS A 149 -19.01 16.60 -12.19
CA LYS A 149 -20.06 15.61 -11.91
C LYS A 149 -20.36 14.77 -13.16
N ILE A 150 -20.27 13.45 -13.04
CA ILE A 150 -20.75 12.50 -14.05
C ILE A 150 -22.20 12.89 -14.39
N PRO A 151 -22.56 13.13 -15.66
CA PRO A 151 -23.96 13.31 -16.04
C PRO A 151 -24.73 12.04 -15.68
N THR A 152 -25.69 12.17 -14.76
CA THR A 152 -26.61 11.11 -14.32
C THR A 152 -27.66 10.79 -15.39
N THR A 153 -27.24 10.59 -16.63
CA THR A 153 -28.15 10.04 -17.65
C THR A 153 -28.00 8.51 -17.62
N PRO A 154 -29.05 7.76 -17.23
CA PRO A 154 -29.00 6.32 -17.32
C PRO A 154 -28.82 5.89 -18.79
N PRO A 155 -28.13 4.78 -19.05
CA PRO A 155 -28.02 4.25 -20.40
C PRO A 155 -29.42 3.98 -20.97
N PRO A 156 -29.66 4.24 -22.26
CA PRO A 156 -30.94 3.94 -22.88
C PRO A 156 -31.24 2.45 -22.74
N SER A 157 -32.44 2.15 -22.26
CA SER A 157 -32.94 0.77 -22.14
C SER A 157 -32.90 0.07 -23.51
N PRO A 158 -32.47 -1.20 -23.57
CA PRO A 158 -32.42 -1.93 -24.82
C PRO A 158 -33.83 -2.02 -25.46
N PRO A 159 -33.94 -2.00 -26.79
CA PRO A 159 -35.22 -2.13 -27.47
C PRO A 159 -35.85 -3.47 -27.12
N ARG A 160 -37.10 -3.43 -26.68
CA ARG A 160 -37.91 -4.60 -26.35
C ARG A 160 -38.26 -5.32 -27.66
N THR A 161 -37.48 -6.34 -28.03
CA THR A 161 -37.83 -7.21 -29.15
C THR A 161 -39.04 -8.07 -28.75
N SER A 162 -40.23 -7.59 -29.08
CA SER A 162 -41.42 -8.43 -29.14
C SER A 162 -41.38 -9.20 -30.45
N ASN A 163 -40.85 -10.42 -30.41
CA ASN A 163 -41.05 -11.43 -31.44
C ASN A 163 -40.78 -12.81 -30.83
N LEU A 164 -41.76 -13.30 -30.07
CA LEU A 164 -41.96 -14.74 -29.90
C LEU A 164 -42.91 -15.17 -31.04
N PRO A 165 -42.50 -16.10 -31.93
CA PRO A 165 -43.44 -16.71 -32.87
C PRO A 165 -44.45 -17.58 -32.09
N PRO A 166 -45.67 -17.77 -32.62
CA PRO A 166 -46.67 -18.59 -31.96
C PRO A 166 -46.34 -20.08 -32.07
N VAL A 167 -46.52 -20.74 -30.92
CA VAL A 167 -46.54 -22.18 -30.59
C VAL A 167 -45.18 -22.85 -30.43
#